data_AF-A0A8X6Y1E5-F1
#
_entry.id   AF-A0A8X6Y1E5-F1
#
_cell.length_a   1.000
_cell.length_b   1.000
_cell.length_c   1.000
_cell.angle_alpha   90.00
_cell.angle_beta   90.00
_cell.angle_gamma   90.00
#
_symmetry.space_group_name_H-M   'P 1'
#
loop_
_entity.id
_entity.type
_entity.pdbx_description
1 polymer ?
#
loop_
_entity_poly.entity_id
_entity_poly.type
_entity_poly.pdbx_seq_one_letter_code
_entity_poly.pdbx_strand_id
1 'polypeptide(L)'
;GRIDHAHHLNNAKRALSETVSMADAVQAAINMTSSKDTLVVVTADHSHVMTVNGYPKRGNPILGVAGASNKDNLTYTTLLYTNGPSYHMVNGRRRNLNGTDTESKNFFQDVLVPLADETHGGEDVPIYATGPMAHLFRGVVEQSYVAHVMAYAACIGRNKQHCQRIGERLPLTAGTENDASHLKIAMSPLFAIMLQIILVKFFLSRY
;
A
#
# COMPACT_ATOMS: atom_id res chain seq x y z
N GLY A 1 -6.81 -11.81 7.92
CA GLY A 1 -7.76 -11.56 6.82
C GLY A 1 -9.21 -11.58 7.26
N ARG A 2 -9.61 -10.81 8.28
CA ARG A 2 -11.04 -10.60 8.59
C ARG A 2 -11.62 -9.35 7.92
N ILE A 3 -10.77 -8.62 7.18
CA ILE A 3 -11.16 -7.55 6.25
C ILE A 3 -12.19 -8.11 5.25
N ASP A 4 -11.82 -9.20 4.56
CA ASP A 4 -12.66 -9.95 3.63
C ASP A 4 -14.01 -10.37 4.24
N HIS A 5 -13.98 -11.13 5.34
CA HIS A 5 -15.19 -11.55 6.04
C HIS A 5 -16.13 -10.41 6.46
N ALA A 6 -15.60 -9.23 6.77
CA ALA A 6 -16.42 -8.06 7.07
C ALA A 6 -17.05 -7.46 5.82
N HIS A 7 -16.35 -7.46 4.68
CA HIS A 7 -16.89 -7.04 3.39
C HIS A 7 -18.02 -7.97 2.91
N HIS A 8 -17.85 -9.30 3.06
CA HIS A 8 -18.90 -10.28 2.76
C HIS A 8 -20.23 -9.99 3.48
N LEU A 9 -20.17 -9.42 4.68
CA LEU A 9 -21.35 -9.01 5.46
C LEU A 9 -21.83 -7.58 5.16
N ASN A 10 -21.21 -6.87 4.21
CA ASN A 10 -21.36 -5.42 3.98
C ASN A 10 -21.13 -4.58 5.25
N ASN A 11 -20.16 -4.94 6.09
CA ASN A 11 -19.84 -4.20 7.31
C ASN A 11 -18.54 -3.40 7.13
N ALA A 12 -18.64 -2.22 6.53
CA ALA A 12 -17.48 -1.37 6.26
C ALA A 12 -16.79 -0.87 7.55
N LYS A 13 -17.52 -0.66 8.66
CA LYS A 13 -16.88 -0.28 9.93
C LYS A 13 -15.84 -1.32 10.34
N ARG A 14 -16.22 -2.60 10.33
CA ARG A 14 -15.33 -3.70 10.70
C ARG A 14 -14.25 -3.92 9.65
N ALA A 15 -14.58 -3.88 8.36
CA ALA A 15 -13.58 -4.05 7.30
C ALA A 15 -12.46 -2.99 7.40
N LEU A 16 -12.83 -1.72 7.62
CA LEU A 16 -11.86 -0.64 7.80
C LEU A 16 -11.09 -0.76 9.13
N SER A 17 -11.74 -1.14 10.23
CA SER A 17 -11.04 -1.38 11.50
C SER A 17 -10.01 -2.51 11.40
N GLU A 18 -10.35 -3.63 10.76
CA GLU A 18 -9.41 -4.73 10.51
C GLU A 18 -8.26 -4.30 9.58
N THR A 19 -8.55 -3.42 8.62
CA THR A 19 -7.53 -2.82 7.73
C THR A 19 -6.56 -1.94 8.51
N VAL A 20 -7.05 -1.13 9.46
CA VAL A 20 -6.21 -0.34 10.37
C VAL A 20 -5.34 -1.27 11.22
N SER A 21 -5.91 -2.33 11.79
CA SER A 21 -5.13 -3.31 12.56
C SER A 21 -4.05 -4.00 11.72
N MET A 22 -4.31 -4.27 10.43
CA MET A 22 -3.28 -4.76 9.50
C MET A 22 -2.19 -3.71 9.28
N ALA A 23 -2.55 -2.44 9.11
CA ALA A 23 -1.58 -1.35 8.94
C ALA A 23 -0.69 -1.19 10.18
N ASP A 24 -1.25 -1.31 11.38
CA ASP A 24 -0.49 -1.29 12.64
C ASP A 24 0.48 -2.48 12.73
N ALA A 25 0.06 -3.66 12.29
CA ALA A 25 0.92 -4.85 12.24
C ALA A 25 2.08 -4.68 11.23
N VAL A 26 1.83 -4.09 10.06
CA VAL A 26 2.87 -3.74 9.08
C VAL A 26 3.85 -2.73 9.70
N GLN A 27 3.36 -1.70 10.38
CA GLN A 27 4.21 -0.71 11.03
C GLN A 27 5.07 -1.33 12.14
N ALA A 28 4.51 -2.25 12.93
CA ALA A 28 5.26 -3.00 13.92
C ALA A 28 6.37 -3.83 13.27
N ALA A 29 6.09 -4.54 12.17
CA ALA A 29 7.10 -5.29 11.44
C ALA A 29 8.21 -4.39 10.89
N ILE A 30 7.87 -3.24 10.32
CA ILE A 30 8.86 -2.24 9.87
C ILE A 30 9.75 -1.77 11.02
N ASN A 31 9.17 -1.50 12.20
CA ASN A 31 9.94 -1.05 13.37
C ASN A 31 10.86 -2.14 13.95
N MET A 32 10.53 -3.42 13.71
CA MET A 32 11.27 -4.58 14.21
C MET A 32 12.32 -5.10 13.23
N THR A 33 12.40 -4.54 12.02
CA THR A 33 13.26 -5.03 10.93
C THR A 33 14.08 -3.91 10.31
N SER A 34 15.09 -4.28 9.51
CA SER A 34 15.94 -3.34 8.80
C SER A 34 15.62 -3.36 7.32
N SER A 35 15.36 -2.19 6.72
CA SER A 35 15.17 -2.08 5.27
C SER A 35 16.43 -2.41 4.46
N LYS A 36 17.59 -2.61 5.12
CA LYS A 36 18.84 -3.04 4.46
C LYS A 36 18.87 -4.53 4.16
N ASP A 37 18.13 -5.35 4.90
CA ASP A 37 18.19 -6.82 4.81
C ASP A 37 16.81 -7.49 4.76
N THR A 38 15.73 -6.74 5.00
CA THR A 38 14.38 -7.26 5.05
C THR A 38 13.53 -6.64 3.94
N LEU A 39 12.99 -7.48 3.06
CA LEU A 39 11.97 -7.10 2.07
C LEU A 39 10.58 -7.25 2.71
N VAL A 40 9.87 -6.14 2.84
CA VAL A 40 8.45 -6.13 3.27
C VAL A 40 7.59 -5.85 2.04
N VAL A 41 6.61 -6.72 1.79
CA VAL A 41 5.63 -6.59 0.71
C VAL A 41 4.23 -6.62 1.32
N VAL A 42 3.39 -5.66 0.93
CA VAL A 42 1.97 -5.57 1.31
C VAL A 42 1.15 -5.58 0.04
N THR A 43 0.18 -6.49 -0.04
CA THR A 43 -0.76 -6.58 -1.15
C THR A 43 -2.07 -7.22 -0.67
N ALA A 44 -3.02 -7.38 -1.58
CA ALA A 44 -4.24 -8.16 -1.36
C ALA A 44 -4.26 -9.38 -2.30
N ASP A 45 -5.01 -10.39 -1.91
CA ASP A 45 -5.35 -11.53 -2.75
C ASP A 45 -6.43 -11.18 -3.79
N HIS A 46 -7.40 -10.34 -3.40
CA HIS A 46 -8.42 -9.75 -4.27
C HIS A 46 -9.04 -8.49 -3.63
N SER A 47 -9.97 -7.84 -4.33
CA SER A 47 -10.75 -6.71 -3.80
C SER A 47 -12.17 -7.13 -3.41
N HIS A 48 -13.07 -6.16 -3.21
CA HIS A 48 -14.51 -6.31 -2.93
C HIS A 48 -15.31 -5.26 -3.71
N VAL A 49 -16.62 -5.46 -3.87
CA VAL A 49 -17.49 -4.52 -4.61
C VAL A 49 -17.94 -3.32 -3.76
N MET A 50 -17.08 -2.88 -2.85
CA MET A 50 -17.23 -1.66 -2.06
C MET A 50 -16.88 -0.45 -2.92
N THR A 51 -17.68 0.61 -2.80
CA THR A 51 -17.49 1.86 -3.54
C THR A 51 -17.46 3.05 -2.59
N VAL A 52 -16.68 4.07 -2.96
CA VAL A 52 -16.67 5.38 -2.31
C VAL A 52 -17.45 6.34 -3.20
N ASN A 53 -18.59 6.83 -2.72
CA ASN A 53 -19.59 7.53 -3.52
C ASN A 53 -19.86 8.94 -3.02
N GLY A 54 -20.51 9.73 -3.88
CA GLY A 54 -20.97 11.08 -3.57
C GLY A 54 -19.85 12.12 -3.54
N TYR A 55 -20.17 13.27 -2.96
CA TYR A 55 -19.26 14.42 -2.87
C TYR A 55 -19.15 14.94 -1.42
N PRO A 56 -18.83 14.06 -0.44
CA PRO A 56 -18.68 14.49 0.94
C PRO A 56 -17.56 15.53 1.08
N LYS A 57 -17.77 16.53 1.95
CA LYS A 57 -16.73 17.53 2.24
C LYS A 57 -15.55 16.87 2.96
N ARG A 58 -14.35 17.45 2.81
CA ARG A 58 -13.17 17.04 3.58
C ARG A 58 -13.47 17.07 5.09
N GLY A 59 -13.09 16.01 5.79
CA GLY A 59 -13.35 15.85 7.23
C GLY A 59 -14.70 15.19 7.55
N ASN A 60 -15.55 14.94 6.54
CA ASN A 60 -16.73 14.11 6.73
C ASN A 60 -16.31 12.68 7.12
N PRO A 61 -16.95 12.04 8.11
CA PRO A 61 -16.66 10.64 8.44
C PRO A 61 -16.84 9.73 7.23
N ILE A 62 -15.90 8.82 6.99
CA ILE A 62 -15.97 7.90 5.84
C ILE A 62 -17.19 6.96 5.91
N LEU A 63 -17.69 6.69 7.10
CA LEU A 63 -18.91 5.91 7.35
C LEU A 63 -20.17 6.76 7.41
N GLY A 64 -20.03 8.08 7.25
CA GLY A 64 -21.12 9.04 7.31
C GLY A 64 -21.93 9.12 6.02
N VAL A 65 -23.01 9.89 6.12
CA VAL A 65 -23.83 10.31 4.98
C VAL A 65 -22.99 11.18 4.02
N ALA A 66 -23.09 10.90 2.72
CA ALA A 66 -22.45 11.70 1.67
C ALA A 66 -23.35 12.82 1.15
N GLY A 67 -24.67 12.63 1.18
CA GLY A 67 -25.64 13.60 0.71
C GLY A 67 -27.06 13.04 0.66
N ALA A 68 -27.95 13.77 -0.01
CA ALA A 68 -29.32 13.35 -0.31
C ALA A 68 -29.49 13.20 -1.82
N SER A 69 -30.23 12.16 -2.23
CA SER A 69 -30.57 11.93 -3.63
C SER A 69 -31.63 12.94 -4.09
N ASN A 70 -31.45 13.50 -5.28
CA ASN A 70 -32.42 14.41 -5.89
C ASN A 70 -33.60 13.69 -6.58
N LYS A 71 -33.69 12.36 -6.45
CA LYS A 71 -34.75 11.54 -7.04
C LYS A 71 -35.81 11.13 -6.01
N ASP A 72 -35.37 10.69 -4.84
CA ASP A 72 -36.23 10.19 -3.77
C ASP A 72 -36.15 11.01 -2.48
N ASN A 73 -35.28 12.03 -2.43
CA ASN A 73 -34.99 12.89 -1.28
C ASN A 73 -34.50 12.12 -0.03
N LEU A 74 -33.99 10.89 -0.21
CA LEU A 74 -33.40 10.11 0.88
C LEU A 74 -31.87 10.29 0.92
N THR A 75 -31.31 10.26 2.12
CA THR A 75 -29.86 10.30 2.33
C THR A 75 -29.21 8.97 1.96
N TYR A 76 -27.93 9.02 1.57
CA TYR A 76 -27.11 7.85 1.27
C TYR A 76 -25.70 8.00 1.86
N THR A 77 -25.08 6.87 2.22
CA THR A 77 -23.74 6.83 2.82
C THR A 77 -22.64 7.04 1.79
N THR A 78 -21.48 7.48 2.27
CA THR A 78 -20.26 7.59 1.45
C THR A 78 -19.84 6.21 0.94
N LEU A 79 -19.86 5.19 1.81
CA LEU A 79 -19.59 3.81 1.39
C LEU A 79 -20.88 3.07 1.06
N LEU A 80 -20.88 2.34 -0.06
CA LEU A 80 -21.92 1.41 -0.48
C LEU A 80 -21.27 0.14 -1.03
N TYR A 81 -22.05 -0.92 -1.14
CA TYR A 81 -21.66 -2.11 -1.87
C TYR A 81 -22.60 -2.33 -3.04
N THR A 82 -22.11 -2.95 -4.10
CA THR A 82 -22.97 -3.29 -5.25
C THR A 82 -23.94 -4.41 -4.88
N ASN A 83 -23.48 -5.42 -4.14
CA ASN A 83 -24.27 -6.59 -3.75
C ASN A 83 -23.98 -7.05 -2.32
N GLY A 84 -24.78 -8.01 -1.82
CA GLY A 84 -24.58 -8.64 -0.52
C GLY A 84 -25.84 -8.78 0.33
N PRO A 85 -25.69 -9.17 1.61
CA PRO A 85 -26.83 -9.44 2.51
C PRO A 85 -27.61 -8.20 2.94
N SER A 86 -27.05 -7.00 2.79
CA SER A 86 -27.59 -5.79 3.40
C SER A 86 -28.59 -5.04 2.52
N TYR A 87 -29.56 -5.79 1.98
CA TYR A 87 -30.64 -5.25 1.17
C TYR A 87 -31.80 -4.78 2.06
N HIS A 88 -31.84 -3.47 2.31
CA HIS A 88 -32.83 -2.85 3.17
C HIS A 88 -33.91 -2.09 2.37
N MET A 89 -35.05 -2.74 2.14
CA MET A 89 -36.24 -2.12 1.54
C MET A 89 -37.39 -2.03 2.53
N VAL A 90 -38.02 -0.86 2.61
CA VAL A 90 -39.19 -0.57 3.43
C VAL A 90 -40.32 -0.12 2.50
N ASN A 91 -41.39 -0.91 2.40
CA ASN A 91 -42.54 -0.63 1.53
C ASN A 91 -42.15 -0.32 0.08
N GLY A 92 -41.22 -1.10 -0.49
CA GLY A 92 -40.74 -0.93 -1.87
C GLY A 92 -39.83 0.29 -2.10
N ARG A 93 -39.36 0.95 -1.03
CA ARG A 93 -38.41 2.07 -1.10
C ARG A 93 -37.16 1.77 -0.28
N ARG A 94 -36.05 2.46 -0.61
CA ARG A 94 -34.85 2.46 0.24
C ARG A 94 -35.20 2.91 1.66
N ARG A 95 -34.49 2.37 2.65
CA ARG A 95 -34.59 2.86 4.03
C ARG A 95 -34.17 4.33 4.12
N ASN A 96 -34.82 5.07 5.02
CA ASN A 96 -34.41 6.43 5.37
C ASN A 96 -33.31 6.36 6.43
N LEU A 97 -32.19 7.05 6.22
CA LEU A 97 -31.06 7.08 7.17
C LEU A 97 -31.13 8.26 8.15
N ASN A 98 -32.17 9.10 8.09
CA ASN A 98 -32.32 10.20 9.04
C ASN A 98 -32.43 9.67 10.47
N GLY A 99 -31.64 10.22 11.39
CA GLY A 99 -31.56 9.74 12.78
C GLY A 99 -30.87 8.37 12.95
N THR A 100 -30.33 7.79 11.88
CA THR A 100 -29.57 6.53 11.95
C THR A 100 -28.10 6.84 12.23
N ASP A 101 -27.52 6.15 13.21
CA ASP A 101 -26.06 6.14 13.41
C ASP A 101 -25.41 5.25 12.34
N THR A 102 -24.94 5.87 11.26
CA THR A 102 -24.27 5.17 10.16
C THR A 102 -22.82 4.76 10.50
N GLU A 103 -22.26 5.24 11.61
CA GLU A 103 -20.90 4.92 12.06
C GLU A 103 -20.84 3.74 13.04
N SER A 104 -22.01 3.24 13.45
CA SER A 104 -22.16 2.08 14.31
C SER A 104 -21.49 0.82 13.72
N LYS A 105 -20.89 0.01 14.58
CA LYS A 105 -20.30 -1.30 14.23
C LYS A 105 -21.31 -2.32 13.69
N ASN A 106 -22.60 -2.06 13.88
CA ASN A 106 -23.70 -2.89 13.38
C ASN A 106 -24.53 -2.16 12.32
N PHE A 107 -24.01 -1.06 11.77
CA PHE A 107 -24.55 -0.48 10.55
C PHE A 107 -23.94 -1.20 9.36
N PHE A 108 -24.78 -1.90 8.61
CA PHE A 108 -24.40 -2.55 7.37
C PHE A 108 -24.82 -1.66 6.19
N GLN A 109 -23.90 -1.45 5.24
CA GLN A 109 -24.12 -0.52 4.13
C GLN A 109 -25.17 -1.07 3.15
N ASP A 110 -25.95 -0.17 2.55
CA ASP A 110 -26.96 -0.59 1.57
C ASP A 110 -26.33 -1.21 0.33
N VAL A 111 -27.07 -2.14 -0.27
CA VAL A 111 -26.71 -2.80 -1.54
C VAL A 111 -27.78 -2.62 -2.60
N LEU A 112 -27.39 -2.78 -3.87
CA LEU A 112 -28.33 -2.80 -4.99
C LEU A 112 -28.85 -4.23 -5.26
N VAL A 113 -27.97 -5.23 -5.25
CA VAL A 113 -28.30 -6.62 -5.58
C VAL A 113 -28.24 -7.49 -4.31
N PRO A 114 -29.37 -8.02 -3.82
CA PRO A 114 -29.37 -8.88 -2.63
C PRO A 114 -28.68 -10.22 -2.91
N LEU A 115 -27.76 -10.62 -2.04
CA LEU A 115 -27.10 -11.93 -2.02
C LEU A 115 -26.96 -12.41 -0.57
N ALA A 116 -26.62 -13.69 -0.35
CA ALA A 116 -26.33 -14.18 1.00
C ALA A 116 -25.04 -13.59 1.57
N ASP A 117 -24.04 -13.41 0.70
CA ASP A 117 -22.76 -12.77 0.98
C ASP A 117 -22.43 -11.82 -0.17
N GLU A 118 -21.76 -10.73 0.14
CA GLU A 118 -21.19 -9.85 -0.88
C GLU A 118 -20.07 -10.56 -1.66
N THR A 119 -19.80 -10.15 -2.89
CA THR A 119 -18.81 -10.81 -3.75
C THR A 119 -17.47 -10.09 -3.76
N HIS A 120 -16.38 -10.83 -4.01
CA HIS A 120 -15.08 -10.23 -4.31
C HIS A 120 -15.15 -9.29 -5.53
N GLY A 121 -14.23 -8.32 -5.55
CA GLY A 121 -13.94 -7.43 -6.67
C GLY A 121 -12.85 -8.02 -7.56
N GLY A 122 -12.98 -7.80 -8.87
CA GLY A 122 -12.09 -8.34 -9.90
C GLY A 122 -11.10 -7.33 -10.48
N GLU A 123 -11.06 -6.12 -9.91
CA GLU A 123 -10.09 -5.10 -10.29
C GLU A 123 -8.70 -5.37 -9.70
N ASP A 124 -7.68 -4.79 -10.33
CA ASP A 124 -6.30 -4.89 -9.88
C ASP A 124 -6.13 -4.35 -8.44
N VAL A 125 -5.33 -5.05 -7.64
CA VAL A 125 -5.00 -4.67 -6.26
C VAL A 125 -3.57 -4.13 -6.17
N PRO A 126 -3.29 -3.19 -5.25
CA PRO A 126 -1.96 -2.59 -5.15
C PRO A 126 -0.94 -3.57 -4.57
N ILE A 127 0.33 -3.35 -4.93
CA ILE A 127 1.49 -3.94 -4.27
C ILE A 127 2.35 -2.79 -3.74
N TYR A 128 2.60 -2.77 -2.44
CA TYR A 128 3.55 -1.88 -1.79
C TYR A 128 4.76 -2.69 -1.34
N ALA A 129 5.96 -2.17 -1.57
CA ALA A 129 7.18 -2.87 -1.18
C ALA A 129 8.26 -1.91 -0.68
N THR A 130 9.06 -2.37 0.29
CA THR A 130 10.26 -1.69 0.78
C THR A 130 11.34 -2.70 1.15
N GLY A 131 12.61 -2.31 1.02
CA GLY A 131 13.76 -3.16 1.32
C GLY A 131 14.49 -3.70 0.08
N PRO A 132 15.33 -4.75 0.25
CA PRO A 132 16.12 -5.32 -0.84
C PRO A 132 15.27 -5.73 -2.03
N MET A 133 15.67 -5.29 -3.23
CA MET A 133 14.99 -5.58 -4.49
C MET A 133 13.54 -5.05 -4.62
N ALA A 134 13.05 -4.22 -3.69
CA ALA A 134 11.69 -3.66 -3.76
C ALA A 134 11.40 -2.88 -5.06
N HIS A 135 12.44 -2.29 -5.68
CA HIS A 135 12.37 -1.59 -6.97
C HIS A 135 11.92 -2.48 -8.16
N LEU A 136 11.89 -3.80 -7.99
CA LEU A 136 11.36 -4.73 -8.98
C LEU A 136 9.82 -4.73 -9.04
N PHE A 137 9.15 -4.25 -8.00
CA PHE A 137 7.69 -4.04 -8.01
C PHE A 137 7.37 -2.72 -8.70
N ARG A 138 7.06 -2.79 -10.00
CA ARG A 138 6.75 -1.63 -10.84
C ARG A 138 5.78 -2.01 -11.96
N GLY A 139 4.95 -1.04 -12.36
CA GLY A 139 3.95 -1.23 -13.41
C GLY A 139 2.81 -2.16 -12.99
N VAL A 140 2.19 -2.80 -13.98
CA VAL A 140 1.13 -3.81 -13.80
C VAL A 140 1.74 -5.18 -14.01
N VAL A 141 1.49 -6.11 -13.11
CA VAL A 141 2.09 -7.45 -13.07
C VAL A 141 1.05 -8.48 -12.69
N GLU A 142 1.25 -9.71 -13.13
CA GLU A 142 0.48 -10.86 -12.67
C GLU A 142 0.70 -11.11 -11.17
N GLN A 143 -0.32 -11.55 -10.42
CA GLN A 143 -0.19 -11.80 -8.98
C GLN A 143 0.91 -12.81 -8.63
N SER A 144 1.12 -13.81 -9.50
CA SER A 144 2.20 -14.80 -9.36
C SER A 144 3.61 -14.18 -9.33
N TYR A 145 3.78 -12.99 -9.89
CA TYR A 145 5.04 -12.24 -9.89
C TYR A 145 5.52 -11.93 -8.46
N VAL A 146 4.61 -11.73 -7.50
CA VAL A 146 4.95 -11.42 -6.10
C VAL A 146 5.84 -12.52 -5.51
N ALA A 147 5.43 -13.78 -5.66
CA ALA A 147 6.18 -14.92 -5.17
C ALA A 147 7.55 -15.03 -5.85
N HIS A 148 7.62 -14.75 -7.16
CA HIS A 148 8.87 -14.80 -7.90
C HIS A 148 9.87 -13.73 -7.45
N VAL A 149 9.43 -12.49 -7.23
CA VAL A 149 10.29 -11.41 -6.74
C VAL A 149 10.77 -11.69 -5.32
N MET A 150 9.90 -12.17 -4.44
CA MET A 150 10.30 -12.55 -3.08
C MET A 150 11.34 -13.67 -3.09
N ALA A 151 11.14 -14.72 -3.89
CA ALA A 151 12.11 -15.80 -4.04
C ALA A 151 13.43 -15.32 -4.66
N TYR A 152 13.39 -14.35 -5.56
CA TYR A 152 14.57 -13.73 -6.16
C TYR A 152 15.37 -12.92 -5.14
N ALA A 153 14.70 -12.04 -4.39
CA ALA A 153 15.31 -11.21 -3.37
C ALA A 153 15.97 -12.02 -2.24
N ALA A 154 15.34 -13.14 -1.85
CA ALA A 154 15.83 -14.04 -0.81
C ALA A 154 16.81 -15.12 -1.30
N CYS A 155 17.15 -15.15 -2.60
CA CYS A 155 18.04 -16.16 -3.19
C CYS A 155 17.54 -17.62 -3.04
N ILE A 156 16.22 -17.83 -3.00
CA ILE A 156 15.61 -19.14 -2.75
C ILE A 156 15.32 -19.87 -4.07
N GLY A 157 15.38 -21.21 -4.04
CA GLY A 157 14.99 -22.06 -5.16
C GLY A 157 15.90 -21.88 -6.38
N ARG A 158 15.31 -21.57 -7.53
CA ARG A 158 16.04 -21.38 -8.81
C ARG A 158 16.91 -20.11 -8.82
N ASN A 159 16.76 -19.21 -7.85
CA ASN A 159 17.43 -17.91 -7.84
C ASN A 159 18.75 -17.86 -7.05
N LYS A 160 19.24 -18.99 -6.53
CA LYS A 160 20.48 -19.04 -5.71
C LYS A 160 21.70 -18.40 -6.39
N GLN A 161 21.81 -18.54 -7.72
CA GLN A 161 22.95 -18.04 -8.50
C GLN A 161 23.00 -16.50 -8.62
N HIS A 162 21.86 -15.81 -8.48
CA HIS A 162 21.82 -14.35 -8.55
C HIS A 162 22.68 -13.72 -7.46
N CYS A 163 22.65 -14.29 -6.26
CA CYS A 163 23.34 -13.75 -5.09
C CYS A 163 24.82 -14.17 -5.01
N GLN A 164 25.19 -15.25 -5.69
CA GLN A 164 26.60 -15.65 -5.84
C GLN A 164 27.40 -14.59 -6.64
N ARG A 165 26.79 -14.01 -7.69
CA ARG A 165 27.42 -12.96 -8.51
C ARG A 165 27.61 -11.62 -7.78
N ILE A 166 26.88 -11.38 -6.69
CA ILE A 166 27.05 -10.17 -5.87
C ILE A 166 28.26 -10.31 -4.95
N GLY A 167 28.47 -11.49 -4.34
CA GLY A 167 29.64 -11.79 -3.51
C GLY A 167 30.97 -11.77 -4.27
N GLU A 168 30.95 -12.07 -5.57
CA GLU A 168 32.14 -11.99 -6.43
C GLU A 168 32.51 -10.56 -6.85
N ARG A 169 31.56 -9.60 -6.83
CA ARG A 169 31.79 -8.19 -7.20
C ARG A 169 32.08 -7.27 -6.02
N LEU A 170 31.73 -7.69 -4.81
CA LEU A 170 32.06 -7.01 -3.56
C LEU A 170 32.72 -8.04 -2.64
N PRO A 171 34.06 -8.12 -2.57
CA PRO A 171 34.69 -8.90 -1.53
C PRO A 171 34.26 -8.28 -0.20
N LEU A 172 33.41 -9.00 0.53
CA LEU A 172 33.13 -8.73 1.94
C LEU A 172 34.40 -9.08 2.73
N THR A 173 35.46 -8.28 2.59
CA THR A 173 36.52 -8.25 3.58
C THR A 173 35.94 -7.56 4.80
N ALA A 174 35.48 -8.37 5.75
CA ALA A 174 35.38 -7.94 7.14
C ALA A 174 36.75 -7.38 7.52
N GLY A 175 36.84 -6.05 7.65
CA GLY A 175 38.06 -5.39 8.07
C GLY A 175 38.38 -5.78 9.50
N THR A 176 39.32 -6.71 9.66
CA THR A 176 40.17 -6.75 10.86
C THR A 176 41.31 -5.79 10.61
N GLU A 177 41.14 -4.52 10.99
CA GLU A 177 42.26 -3.58 11.03
C GLU A 177 43.08 -3.84 12.30
N ASN A 178 44.12 -4.65 12.15
CA ASN A 178 45.34 -4.59 12.93
C ASN A 178 46.49 -4.80 11.94
N ASP A 179 47.01 -3.73 11.34
CA ASP A 179 48.45 -3.47 11.36
C ASP A 179 48.76 -2.11 10.72
N ALA A 180 49.38 -1.24 11.52
CA ALA A 180 49.98 -0.02 11.05
C ALA A 180 51.37 -0.36 10.49
N SER A 181 51.54 -0.37 9.17
CA SER A 181 52.88 -0.20 8.59
C SER A 181 52.85 0.28 7.14
N HIS A 182 53.38 1.50 6.96
CA HIS A 182 54.05 2.02 5.77
C HIS A 182 53.28 2.06 4.43
N LEU A 183 52.57 3.17 4.19
CA LEU A 183 52.35 3.68 2.83
C LEU A 183 53.16 4.96 2.61
N LYS A 184 54.25 4.86 1.82
CA LYS A 184 54.98 6.02 1.32
C LYS A 184 54.12 6.73 0.27
N ILE A 185 53.65 7.93 0.61
CA ILE A 185 52.92 8.80 -0.32
C ILE A 185 53.94 9.44 -1.28
N ALA A 186 53.93 9.02 -2.54
CA ALA A 186 54.53 9.78 -3.63
C ALA A 186 53.50 10.82 -4.09
N MET A 187 53.82 12.10 -3.90
CA MET A 187 53.00 13.22 -4.38
C MET A 187 53.13 13.35 -5.90
N SER A 188 52.01 13.19 -6.61
CA SER A 188 51.87 13.54 -8.03
C SER A 188 51.16 14.89 -8.17
N PRO A 189 51.69 15.86 -8.94
CA PRO A 189 51.14 17.20 -9.03
C PRO A 189 50.07 17.26 -10.12
N LEU A 190 48.83 16.85 -9.82
CA LEU A 190 47.68 17.06 -10.73
C LEU A 190 46.43 17.61 -10.04
N PHE A 191 46.52 18.00 -8.77
CA PHE A 191 45.46 18.66 -8.02
C PHE A 191 45.70 20.17 -7.96
N ALA A 192 45.45 20.88 -9.06
CA ALA A 192 45.46 22.35 -9.05
C ALA A 192 44.55 23.06 -10.07
N ILE A 193 43.71 22.37 -10.88
CA ILE A 193 42.94 23.04 -11.96
C ILE A 193 41.45 22.64 -12.00
N MET A 194 40.84 22.19 -10.90
CA MET A 194 39.40 21.89 -10.89
C MET A 194 38.69 22.45 -9.65
N LEU A 195 38.93 23.73 -9.35
CA LEU A 195 38.17 24.51 -8.36
C LEU A 195 37.86 25.95 -8.82
N GLN A 196 37.63 26.15 -10.12
CA GLN A 196 37.19 27.45 -10.67
C GLN A 196 36.00 27.37 -11.66
N ILE A 197 35.20 26.31 -11.64
CA ILE A 197 33.96 26.23 -12.48
C ILE A 197 32.70 26.05 -11.61
N ILE A 198 32.73 26.53 -10.36
CA ILE A 198 31.52 26.73 -9.55
C ILE A 198 31.57 28.17 -9.03
N LEU A 199 31.28 29.14 -9.90
CA LEU A 199 30.82 30.50 -9.52
C LEU A 199 30.35 31.41 -10.68
N VAL A 200 30.03 30.88 -11.89
CA VAL A 200 29.53 31.72 -13.01
C VAL A 200 28.22 31.18 -13.65
N LYS A 201 27.46 30.32 -12.95
CA LYS A 201 26.11 29.90 -13.41
C LYS A 201 24.98 30.22 -12.44
N PHE A 202 25.17 31.20 -11.55
CA PHE A 202 24.12 31.70 -10.66
C PHE A 202 23.68 33.15 -10.92
N PHE A 203 24.16 33.79 -11.98
CA PHE A 203 23.65 35.07 -12.47
C PHE A 203 23.52 35.02 -13.99
N LEU A 204 22.28 34.87 -14.47
CA LEU A 204 21.76 35.03 -15.85
C LEU A 204 20.82 33.86 -16.23
N SER A 205 19.68 33.79 -15.56
CA SER A 205 18.43 33.32 -16.17
C SER A 205 17.25 33.93 -15.40
N ARG A 206 17.10 35.24 -15.57
CA ARG A 206 15.86 36.00 -15.34
C ARG A 206 15.76 37.01 -16.49
N TYR A 207 15.25 36.53 -17.61
CA TYR A 207 14.37 37.22 -18.56
C TYR A 207 13.45 36.16 -19.14
#